data_AF-A0A6M8HU26-F1
#
_entry.id   AF-A0A6M8HU26-F1
#
_cell.length_a   1.000
_cell.length_b   1.000
_cell.length_c   1.000
_cell.angle_alpha   90.00
_cell.angle_beta   90.00
_cell.angle_gamma   90.00
#
_symmetry.space_group_name_H-M   'P 1'
#
loop_
_entity.id
_entity.type
_entity.pdbx_description
1 polymer ?
#
loop_
_entity_poly.entity_id
_entity_poly.type
_entity_poly.pdbx_seq_one_letter_code
_entity_poly.pdbx_strand_id
1 'polypeptide(L)'
;MEKVLDFAAVDDPTLPTNPARSAVIALKLGTQNATVRHHPAVPCRRLPEFVQSLRERDASATAQALEFVILTAGRLSEVRKVTWHEIDMDTATWTVPASRMKMKREHRVPLSERRWRYYRAAPRPL
;
A
#
# COMPACT_ATOMS: atom_id res chain seq x y z
N MET A 1 3.07 -7.87 -20.04
CA MET A 1 3.71 -7.66 -21.36
C MET A 1 3.55 -8.90 -22.22
N GLU A 2 3.93 -10.09 -21.74
CA GLU A 2 3.66 -11.38 -22.42
C GLU A 2 2.20 -11.54 -22.87
N LYS A 3 1.24 -11.35 -21.96
CA LYS A 3 -0.21 -11.45 -22.24
C LYS A 3 -0.74 -10.52 -23.35
N VAL A 4 -0.08 -9.38 -23.58
CA VAL A 4 -0.52 -8.42 -24.61
C VAL A 4 -0.11 -8.91 -25.99
N LEU A 5 1.11 -9.44 -26.10
CA LEU A 5 1.62 -10.00 -27.35
C LEU A 5 1.01 -11.36 -27.68
N ASP A 6 0.70 -12.18 -26.67
CA ASP A 6 -0.07 -13.41 -26.89
C ASP A 6 -1.50 -13.09 -27.38
N PHE A 7 -2.14 -12.05 -26.84
CA PHE A 7 -3.45 -11.61 -27.32
C PHE A 7 -3.37 -11.14 -28.79
N ALA A 8 -2.39 -10.32 -29.16
CA ALA A 8 -2.22 -9.89 -30.54
C ALA A 8 -1.92 -11.04 -31.52
N ALA A 9 -1.18 -12.07 -31.08
CA ALA A 9 -0.88 -13.26 -31.88
C ALA A 9 -2.11 -14.17 -32.10
N VAL A 10 -3.19 -14.02 -31.32
CA VAL A 10 -4.48 -14.68 -31.58
C VAL A 10 -5.17 -14.02 -32.78
N ASP A 11 -5.09 -12.70 -32.89
CA ASP A 11 -5.74 -11.92 -33.94
C ASP A 11 -4.93 -11.91 -35.26
N ASP A 12 -3.59 -12.03 -35.19
CA ASP A 12 -2.70 -12.09 -36.35
C ASP A 12 -1.74 -13.30 -36.28
N PRO A 13 -2.07 -14.40 -37.00
CA PRO A 13 -1.24 -15.61 -37.04
C PRO A 13 0.11 -15.44 -37.73
N THR A 14 0.36 -14.32 -38.41
CA THR A 14 1.63 -14.05 -39.09
C THR A 14 2.70 -13.51 -38.14
N LEU A 15 2.31 -13.14 -36.92
CA LEU A 15 3.23 -12.63 -35.92
C LEU A 15 4.24 -13.73 -35.50
N PRO A 16 5.53 -13.42 -35.44
CA PRO A 16 6.54 -14.35 -34.93
C PRO A 16 6.29 -14.67 -33.46
N THR A 17 6.80 -15.81 -33.00
CA THR A 17 6.71 -16.26 -31.60
C THR A 17 6.93 -15.11 -30.62
N ASN A 18 5.98 -14.93 -29.70
CA ASN A 18 5.99 -13.85 -28.73
C ASN A 18 7.36 -13.75 -28.00
N PRO A 19 8.14 -12.69 -28.23
CA PRO A 19 9.49 -12.55 -27.68
C PRO A 19 9.47 -12.28 -26.17
N ALA A 20 8.33 -11.89 -25.60
CA ALA A 20 8.16 -11.69 -24.16
C ALA A 20 7.80 -12.99 -23.41
N ARG A 21 7.75 -14.14 -24.10
CA ARG A 21 7.60 -15.43 -23.42
C ARG A 21 8.77 -15.71 -22.49
N SER A 22 8.47 -16.18 -21.30
CA SER A 22 9.47 -16.52 -20.28
C SER A 22 10.57 -17.45 -20.81
N ALA A 23 10.24 -18.42 -21.68
CA ALA A 23 11.22 -19.31 -22.33
C ALA A 23 12.20 -18.57 -23.26
N VAL A 24 11.71 -17.59 -24.02
CA VAL A 24 12.54 -16.77 -24.93
C VAL A 24 13.44 -15.83 -24.14
N ILE A 25 12.89 -15.21 -23.08
CA ILE A 25 13.63 -14.35 -22.16
C ILE A 25 14.73 -15.15 -21.45
N ALA A 26 14.43 -16.37 -20.98
CA ALA A 26 15.40 -17.22 -20.30
C ALA A 26 16.59 -17.58 -21.19
N LEU A 27 16.38 -17.78 -22.49
CA LEU A 27 17.46 -18.05 -23.46
C LEU A 27 18.37 -16.84 -23.68
N LYS A 28 17.85 -15.61 -23.59
CA LYS A 28 18.60 -14.39 -23.90
C LYS A 28 19.20 -13.70 -22.67
N LEU A 29 18.51 -13.73 -21.55
CA LEU A 29 18.85 -13.01 -20.32
C LEU A 29 19.13 -13.94 -19.13
N GLY A 30 18.97 -15.26 -19.30
CA GLY A 30 19.03 -16.21 -18.20
C GLY A 30 17.77 -16.19 -17.34
N THR A 31 17.64 -17.17 -16.44
CA THR A 31 16.47 -17.31 -15.57
C THR A 31 16.43 -16.19 -14.52
N GLN A 32 15.43 -15.32 -14.61
CA GLN A 32 15.23 -14.19 -13.70
C GLN A 32 14.50 -14.63 -12.42
N ASN A 33 15.11 -15.53 -11.64
CA ASN A 33 14.58 -15.94 -10.34
C ASN A 33 15.05 -14.97 -9.26
N ALA A 34 14.39 -13.81 -9.15
CA ALA A 34 14.57 -12.98 -7.97
C ALA A 34 14.10 -13.76 -6.74
N THR A 35 15.01 -14.06 -5.82
CA THR A 35 14.65 -14.69 -4.56
C THR A 35 13.83 -13.70 -3.73
N VAL A 36 12.57 -14.04 -3.48
CA VAL A 36 11.68 -13.22 -2.66
C VAL A 36 12.13 -13.35 -1.21
N ARG A 37 12.76 -12.29 -0.67
CA ARG A 37 13.04 -12.20 0.76
C ARG A 37 11.83 -11.65 1.49
N HIS A 38 11.18 -12.48 2.29
CA HIS A 38 10.07 -12.04 3.13
C HIS A 38 10.56 -11.20 4.31
N HIS A 39 9.83 -10.14 4.63
CA HIS A 39 10.07 -9.36 5.84
C HIS A 39 9.45 -10.09 7.04
N PRO A 40 10.21 -10.35 8.12
CA PRO A 40 9.67 -10.98 9.31
C PRO A 40 8.62 -10.08 9.97
N ALA A 41 7.52 -10.69 10.42
CA ALA A 41 6.50 -9.97 11.17
C ALA A 41 7.01 -9.62 12.59
N VAL A 42 6.62 -8.46 13.10
CA VAL A 42 6.85 -8.10 14.50
C VAL A 42 5.96 -8.99 15.38
N PRO A 43 6.48 -9.69 16.39
CA PRO A 43 5.66 -10.44 17.33
C PRO A 43 4.66 -9.53 18.05
N CYS A 44 3.39 -9.94 18.19
CA CYS A 44 2.34 -9.10 18.78
C CYS A 44 2.72 -8.55 20.17
N ARG A 45 3.44 -9.34 20.97
CA ARG A 45 3.92 -8.93 22.30
C ARG A 45 4.94 -7.78 22.26
N ARG A 46 5.67 -7.61 21.16
CA ARG A 46 6.64 -6.53 20.95
C ARG A 46 6.07 -5.32 20.22
N LEU A 47 4.83 -5.39 19.75
CA LEU A 47 4.20 -4.30 19.03
C LEU A 47 4.10 -3.00 19.88
N PRO A 48 3.79 -3.03 21.19
CA PRO A 48 3.77 -1.82 22.00
C PRO A 48 5.14 -1.14 22.09
N GLU A 49 6.20 -1.92 22.34
CA GLU A 49 7.60 -1.45 22.37
C GLU A 49 7.99 -0.82 21.03
N PHE A 50 7.66 -1.49 19.92
CA PHE A 50 7.93 -0.98 18.58
C PHE A 50 7.22 0.35 18.32
N VAL A 51 5.92 0.43 18.64
CA VAL A 51 5.13 1.66 18.50
C VAL A 51 5.68 2.78 19.38
N GLN A 52 6.22 2.48 20.57
CA GLN A 52 6.89 3.47 21.40
C GLN A 52 8.17 4.00 20.74
N SER A 53 9.05 3.11 20.25
CA SER A 53 10.28 3.50 19.55
C SER A 53 10.01 4.33 18.29
N LEU A 54 8.88 4.10 17.60
CA LEU A 54 8.47 4.91 16.45
C LEU A 54 8.18 6.35 16.83
N ARG A 55 7.69 6.61 18.05
CA ARG A 55 7.37 7.96 18.54
C ARG A 55 8.60 8.72 19.02
N GLU A 56 9.59 7.99 19.52
CA GLU A 56 10.86 8.55 19.99
C GLU A 56 11.75 8.98 18.84
N ARG A 57 11.61 8.33 17.68
CA ARG A 57 12.15 8.87 16.43
C ARG A 57 11.45 10.19 16.15
N ASP A 58 12.24 11.19 15.72
CA ASP A 58 11.75 12.47 15.23
C ASP A 58 10.43 12.28 14.49
N ALA A 59 9.46 13.16 14.77
CA ALA A 59 8.06 13.13 14.33
C ALA A 59 7.88 13.26 12.80
N SER A 60 8.81 12.70 12.04
CA SER A 60 8.79 12.45 10.62
C SER A 60 7.43 11.91 10.17
N ALA A 61 7.00 12.39 9.02
CA ALA A 61 5.81 11.91 8.34
C ALA A 61 5.83 10.38 8.16
N THR A 62 7.02 9.78 8.01
CA THR A 62 7.20 8.34 7.87
C THR A 62 6.80 7.57 9.14
N ALA A 63 7.25 8.02 10.32
CA ALA A 63 6.88 7.37 11.58
C ALA A 63 5.36 7.46 11.81
N GLN A 64 4.77 8.64 11.56
CA GLN A 64 3.32 8.86 11.67
C GLN A 64 2.51 8.02 10.67
N ALA A 65 3.00 7.89 9.43
CA ALA A 65 2.35 7.07 8.42
C ALA A 65 2.42 5.57 8.76
N LEU A 66 3.58 5.09 9.23
CA LEU A 66 3.73 3.70 9.64
C LEU A 66 2.84 3.35 10.84
N GLU A 67 2.82 4.23 11.83
CA GLU A 67 1.92 4.10 12.96
C GLU A 67 0.45 4.10 12.55
N PHE A 68 0.07 4.91 11.56
CA PHE A 68 -1.29 4.89 11.05
C PHE A 68 -1.64 3.57 10.39
N VAL A 69 -0.73 2.99 9.60
CA VAL A 69 -0.88 1.65 9.02
C VAL A 69 -1.10 0.62 10.14
N ILE A 70 -0.35 0.69 11.23
CA ILE A 70 -0.50 -0.23 12.37
C ILE A 70 -1.88 -0.08 13.02
N LEU A 71 -2.34 1.16 13.24
CA LEU A 71 -3.59 1.43 13.95
C LEU A 71 -4.84 1.17 13.11
N THR A 72 -4.74 1.22 11.78
CA THR A 72 -5.90 1.06 10.87
C THR A 72 -5.89 -0.21 10.05
N ALA A 73 -4.75 -0.91 10.00
CA ALA A 73 -4.48 -1.96 9.02
C ALA A 73 -4.68 -1.52 7.55
N GLY A 74 -4.68 -0.21 7.28
CA GLY A 74 -4.83 0.35 5.95
C GLY A 74 -3.61 0.05 5.08
N ARG A 75 -3.80 -0.12 3.77
CA ARG A 75 -2.66 -0.36 2.88
C ARG A 75 -1.77 0.87 2.85
N LEU A 76 -0.46 0.68 2.76
CA LEU A 76 0.50 1.78 2.70
C LEU A 76 0.18 2.76 1.56
N SER A 77 -0.28 2.26 0.41
CA SER A 77 -0.70 3.09 -0.73
C SER A 77 -1.91 3.98 -0.44
N GLU A 78 -2.79 3.55 0.46
CA GLU A 78 -3.98 4.28 0.88
C GLU A 78 -3.59 5.32 1.95
N VAL A 79 -2.84 4.89 2.95
CA VAL A 79 -2.36 5.75 4.05
C VAL A 79 -1.50 6.91 3.55
N ARG A 80 -0.59 6.65 2.61
CA ARG A 80 0.29 7.70 2.04
C ARG A 80 -0.44 8.81 1.29
N LYS A 81 -1.68 8.55 0.85
CA LYS A 81 -2.49 9.48 0.08
C LYS A 81 -3.67 10.03 0.89
N VAL A 82 -3.71 9.80 2.19
CA VAL A 82 -4.82 10.28 3.02
C VAL A 82 -4.92 11.80 2.93
N THR A 83 -6.14 12.30 2.81
CA THR A 83 -6.41 13.74 2.79
C THR A 83 -7.25 14.14 3.99
N TRP A 84 -7.26 15.42 4.33
CA TRP A 84 -8.05 15.92 5.45
C TRP A 84 -9.56 15.74 5.24
N HIS A 85 -10.03 15.78 3.99
CA HIS A 85 -11.44 15.51 3.65
C HIS A 85 -11.84 14.04 3.83
N GLU A 86 -10.88 13.11 3.88
CA GLU A 86 -11.16 11.70 4.18
C GLU A 86 -11.32 11.44 5.69
N ILE A 87 -10.99 12.41 6.56
CA ILE A 87 -11.08 12.27 8.02
C ILE A 87 -12.30 13.02 8.56
N ASP A 88 -13.26 12.28 9.08
CA ASP A 88 -14.37 12.83 9.85
C ASP A 88 -13.94 12.94 11.33
N MET A 89 -13.88 14.18 11.80
CA MET A 89 -13.45 14.51 13.16
C MET A 89 -14.56 14.35 14.20
N ASP A 90 -15.84 14.37 13.78
CA ASP A 90 -16.98 14.23 14.68
C ASP A 90 -17.23 12.75 14.98
N THR A 91 -17.12 11.90 13.96
CA THR A 91 -17.29 10.45 14.09
C THR A 91 -15.98 9.69 14.28
N ALA A 92 -14.85 10.40 14.35
CA ALA A 92 -13.50 9.83 14.43
C ALA A 92 -13.29 8.70 13.40
N THR A 93 -13.67 8.94 12.14
CA THR A 93 -13.66 7.92 11.08
C THR A 93 -12.82 8.38 9.89
N TRP A 94 -11.96 7.50 9.39
CA TRP A 94 -11.29 7.66 8.10
C TRP A 94 -12.06 6.93 7.01
N THR A 95 -12.44 7.63 5.93
CA THR A 95 -13.13 7.05 4.77
C THR A 95 -12.25 7.08 3.54
N VAL A 96 -11.84 5.90 3.06
CA VAL A 96 -11.14 5.74 1.79
C VAL A 96 -12.17 5.71 0.65
N PRO A 97 -12.06 6.60 -0.35
CA PRO A 97 -13.05 6.68 -1.42
C PRO A 97 -13.00 5.45 -2.33
N ALA A 98 -14.16 5.08 -2.88
CA ALA A 98 -14.32 3.95 -3.80
C ALA A 98 -13.38 4.02 -5.01
N SER A 99 -13.07 5.23 -5.50
CA SER A 99 -12.16 5.47 -6.63
C SER A 99 -10.73 4.97 -6.39
N ARG A 100 -10.30 4.86 -5.13
CA ARG A 100 -8.99 4.37 -4.73
C ARG A 100 -9.00 2.91 -4.28
N MET A 101 -10.19 2.31 -4.15
CA MET A 101 -10.36 0.95 -3.63
C MET A 101 -10.44 -0.06 -4.77
N LYS A 102 -9.70 -1.17 -4.63
CA LYS A 102 -9.71 -2.28 -5.62
C LYS A 102 -11.11 -2.79 -5.94
N MET A 103 -12.00 -2.82 -4.94
CA MET A 103 -13.36 -3.34 -5.06
C MET A 103 -14.40 -2.26 -5.40
N LYS A 104 -13.98 -1.03 -5.74
CA LYS A 104 -14.87 0.10 -6.07
C LYS A 104 -15.96 0.38 -5.01
N ARG A 105 -15.65 0.11 -3.74
CA ARG A 105 -16.51 0.37 -2.59
C ARG A 105 -15.74 1.18 -1.57
N GLU A 106 -16.39 2.17 -0.97
CA GLU A 106 -15.81 2.94 0.12
C GLU A 106 -15.42 2.04 1.29
N HIS A 107 -14.31 2.39 1.93
CA HIS A 107 -13.84 1.70 3.12
C HIS A 107 -13.79 2.69 4.28
N ARG A 108 -14.58 2.44 5.32
CA ARG A 108 -14.64 3.25 6.53
C ARG A 108 -13.89 2.55 7.64
N VAL A 109 -12.95 3.26 8.26
CA VAL A 109 -12.09 2.78 9.32
C VAL A 109 -12.25 3.67 10.55
N PRO A 110 -12.74 3.15 11.67
CA PRO A 110 -12.74 3.88 12.93
C PRO A 110 -11.31 4.23 13.35
N LEU A 111 -11.09 5.48 13.73
CA LEU A 111 -9.81 5.93 14.26
C LEU A 111 -9.74 5.60 15.74
N SER A 112 -8.60 5.03 16.16
CA SER A 112 -8.30 4.98 17.59
C SER A 112 -8.22 6.41 18.15
N GLU A 113 -8.56 6.56 19.42
CA GLU A 113 -8.48 7.86 20.13
C GLU A 113 -7.14 8.55 19.88
N ARG A 114 -6.07 7.75 19.88
CA ARG A 114 -4.73 8.21 19.65
C ARG A 114 -4.53 8.85 18.28
N ARG A 115 -5.01 8.20 17.21
CA ARG A 115 -4.88 8.72 15.85
C ARG A 115 -5.80 9.92 15.63
N TRP A 116 -6.99 9.89 16.21
CA TRP A 116 -7.92 11.01 16.18
C TRP A 116 -7.35 12.26 16.86
N ARG A 117 -6.70 12.12 18.03
CA ARG A 117 -5.99 13.22 18.72
C ARG A 117 -4.88 13.83 17.85
N TYR A 118 -4.14 13.02 17.09
CA TYR A 118 -3.13 13.53 16.15
C TYR A 118 -3.78 14.46 15.10
N TYR A 119 -4.86 14.04 14.44
CA TYR A 119 -5.54 14.87 13.44
C TYR A 119 -6.20 16.12 14.05
N ARG A 120 -6.55 16.08 15.34
CA ARG A 120 -7.03 17.27 16.05
C ARG A 120 -5.95 18.33 16.30
N ALA A 121 -4.72 17.89 16.54
CA ALA A 121 -3.60 18.77 16.88
C ALA A 121 -2.77 19.20 15.65
N ALA A 122 -2.81 18.42 14.58
CA ALA A 122 -2.03 18.70 13.37
C ALA A 122 -2.59 19.91 12.61
N PRO A 123 -1.72 20.79 12.07
CA PRO A 123 -2.13 21.93 11.28
C PRO A 123 -2.83 21.47 10.00
N ARG A 124 -3.99 22.07 9.70
CA ARG A 124 -4.70 21.81 8.45
C ARG A 124 -4.00 22.57 7.33
N PRO A 125 -3.56 21.90 6.25
CA PRO A 125 -3.12 22.57 5.05
C PRO A 125 -4.32 23.35 4.50
N LEU A 126 -4.04 24.58 4.07
CA LEU A 126 -5.00 25.48 3.40
C LEU A 126 -5.49 24.89 2.08
#